data_AF-A0A950R481-F1
#
_entry.id   AF-A0A950R481-F1
#
_cell.length_a   1.000
_cell.length_b   1.000
_cell.length_c   1.000
_cell.angle_alpha   90.00
_cell.angle_beta   90.00
_cell.angle_gamma   90.00
#
_symmetry.space_group_name_H-M   'P 1'
#
loop_
_entity.id
_entity.type
_entity.pdbx_description
1 polymer ?
#
loop_
_entity_poly.entity_id
_entity_poly.type
_entity_poly.pdbx_seq_one_letter_code
_entity_poly.pdbx_strand_id
1 'polypeptide(L)'
;ETTAIENHSGLVDNLRNFKTDLKLISSSLKSVRPVAKQRHLVIATGDSAVFDLYLLNDTNAPVMGRLTFSMRDPKGVTTELKAFDCPRFEKDRFAYVVHEAFTTKPLRREGAYSFRFELPSHPDSTFEREILVVDSHPKRSKTLTVGIWQLSADLRTQLERIPAVAVQPFSEERTFDIIATSARHIEAQGKKGEETGLEDARAQAGASAAVDLAFPPALLQQVRQGTSLLVVPETDPQTDALARAVAALGAFEYRGLVGILRAPWMGAWYFVRQHPVYDGLPVNCAMTTYYQVKGSQSNGLLVDGVNVEIIAAYSRDHDRNIGAGTFTSKIDRGTLLFHRVPPMHPVLQMRCVSNALAFLADCTRRTRVS
;
A
#
# COMPACT_ATOMS: atom_id res chain seq x y z
N GLU A 1 38.21 -30.01 11.07
CA GLU A 1 37.05 -30.23 10.19
C GLU A 1 35.77 -30.01 11.01
N THR A 2 34.70 -29.50 10.39
CA THR A 2 33.40 -29.02 10.95
C THR A 2 33.29 -27.52 11.24
N THR A 3 33.09 -26.74 10.18
CA THR A 3 32.20 -25.57 10.21
C THR A 3 31.07 -25.84 9.22
N ALA A 4 29.88 -26.14 9.74
CA ALA A 4 28.66 -26.33 8.98
C ALA A 4 28.05 -24.98 8.57
N ILE A 5 28.78 -24.21 7.76
CA ILE A 5 28.15 -23.17 6.94
C ILE A 5 28.15 -23.72 5.52
N GLU A 6 27.34 -24.75 5.32
CA GLU A 6 26.84 -25.06 3.98
C GLU A 6 25.90 -23.92 3.59
N ASN A 7 26.28 -23.20 2.54
CA ASN A 7 25.41 -22.25 1.88
C ASN A 7 24.25 -23.04 1.24
N HIS A 8 23.23 -23.36 2.02
CA HIS A 8 22.04 -24.09 1.60
C HIS A 8 21.10 -23.24 0.72
N SER A 9 21.60 -22.21 0.04
CA SER A 9 20.82 -21.44 -0.96
C SER A 9 20.12 -22.36 -1.97
N GLY A 10 20.70 -23.51 -2.33
CA GLY A 10 20.09 -24.45 -3.29
C GLY A 10 19.31 -25.62 -2.68
N LEU A 11 19.61 -26.04 -1.44
CA LEU A 11 18.99 -27.23 -0.83
C LEU A 11 17.60 -26.93 -0.22
N VAL A 12 17.33 -25.67 0.12
CA VAL A 12 16.04 -25.22 0.67
C VAL A 12 14.98 -24.99 -0.42
N ASP A 13 15.36 -24.99 -1.70
CA ASP A 13 14.43 -24.83 -2.83
C ASP A 13 13.67 -26.13 -3.18
N ASN A 14 14.27 -27.30 -2.96
CA ASN A 14 13.68 -28.58 -3.34
C ASN A 14 12.52 -29.06 -2.44
N LEU A 15 12.28 -28.40 -1.30
CA LEU A 15 11.21 -28.73 -0.35
C LEU A 15 10.10 -27.67 -0.27
N ARG A 16 10.13 -26.67 -1.15
CA ARG A 16 9.06 -25.68 -1.27
C ARG A 16 8.09 -26.16 -2.34
N ASN A 17 6.92 -26.64 -1.92
CA ASN A 17 5.75 -26.63 -2.79
C ASN A 17 5.71 -25.28 -3.53
N PHE A 18 5.36 -25.28 -4.82
CA PHE A 18 5.32 -24.06 -5.62
C PHE A 18 4.57 -22.96 -4.85
N LYS A 19 5.28 -21.89 -4.48
CA LYS A 19 4.71 -20.73 -3.77
C LYS A 19 3.87 -19.84 -4.69
N THR A 20 3.64 -20.27 -5.92
CA THR A 20 2.97 -19.53 -6.98
C THR A 20 2.10 -20.49 -7.80
N ASP A 21 1.12 -19.96 -8.53
CA ASP A 21 0.29 -20.74 -9.42
C ASP A 21 1.14 -21.32 -10.57
N LEU A 22 1.20 -22.66 -10.64
CA LEU A 22 1.89 -23.40 -11.68
C LEU A 22 1.42 -23.06 -13.09
N LYS A 23 0.15 -22.66 -13.25
CA LYS A 23 -0.39 -22.24 -14.54
C LYS A 23 0.38 -21.04 -15.09
N LEU A 24 0.77 -20.09 -14.25
CA LEU A 24 1.52 -18.90 -14.65
C LEU A 24 2.92 -19.25 -15.19
N ILE A 25 3.59 -20.24 -14.57
CA ILE A 25 4.88 -20.73 -15.04
C ILE A 25 4.69 -21.45 -16.38
N SER A 26 3.76 -22.39 -16.44
CA SER A 26 3.52 -23.20 -17.64
C SER A 26 3.09 -22.38 -18.86
N SER A 27 2.27 -21.33 -18.67
CA SER A 27 1.84 -20.43 -19.74
C SER A 27 2.98 -19.54 -20.23
N SER A 28 3.90 -19.16 -19.34
CA SER A 28 5.08 -18.37 -19.68
C SER A 28 6.13 -19.14 -20.48
N LEU A 29 6.06 -20.47 -20.53
CA LEU A 29 6.98 -21.33 -21.28
C LEU A 29 6.46 -21.70 -22.69
N LYS A 30 5.27 -21.22 -23.08
CA LYS A 30 4.72 -21.48 -24.41
C LYS A 30 5.53 -20.74 -25.49
N SER A 31 5.72 -21.40 -26.65
CA SER A 31 6.51 -20.88 -27.77
C SER A 31 5.84 -19.72 -28.50
N VAL A 32 4.51 -19.66 -28.52
CA VAL A 32 3.74 -18.53 -29.06
C VAL A 32 2.90 -17.95 -27.94
N ARG A 33 3.02 -16.65 -27.64
CA ARG A 33 2.35 -15.99 -26.51
C ARG A 33 1.85 -14.60 -26.85
N PRO A 34 0.53 -14.36 -26.86
CA PRO A 34 -0.03 -13.02 -26.72
C PRO A 34 0.37 -12.46 -25.34
N VAL A 35 0.80 -11.20 -25.27
CA VAL A 35 1.10 -10.50 -24.01
C VAL A 35 0.49 -9.10 -24.05
N ALA A 36 -0.27 -8.74 -23.02
CA ALA A 36 -0.80 -7.38 -22.83
C ALA A 36 -0.16 -6.75 -21.59
N LYS A 37 1.01 -6.13 -21.75
CA LYS A 37 1.74 -5.52 -20.63
C LYS A 37 1.05 -4.24 -20.19
N GLN A 38 0.44 -4.26 -19.02
CA GLN A 38 -0.17 -3.08 -18.41
C GLN A 38 0.89 -2.08 -17.92
N ARG A 39 0.60 -0.78 -18.06
CA ARG A 39 1.46 0.29 -17.50
C ARG A 39 1.20 0.56 -16.02
N HIS A 40 -0.01 0.22 -15.54
CA HIS A 40 -0.42 0.39 -14.15
C HIS A 40 -1.20 -0.84 -13.68
N LEU A 41 -1.01 -1.22 -12.42
CA LEU A 41 -1.78 -2.26 -11.73
C LEU A 41 -2.99 -1.71 -10.99
N VAL A 42 -2.96 -0.41 -10.67
CA VAL A 42 -4.02 0.31 -9.98
C VAL A 42 -4.27 1.62 -10.70
N ILE A 43 -5.54 1.96 -10.95
CA ILE A 43 -5.95 3.25 -11.53
C ILE A 43 -7.15 3.82 -10.78
N ALA A 44 -7.39 5.13 -10.91
CA ALA A 44 -8.57 5.74 -10.29
C ALA A 44 -9.83 5.49 -11.12
N THR A 45 -10.98 5.50 -10.47
CA THR A 45 -12.27 5.45 -11.17
C THR A 45 -12.40 6.65 -12.12
N GLY A 46 -12.69 6.38 -13.39
CA GLY A 46 -12.75 7.39 -14.45
C GLY A 46 -11.47 7.48 -15.30
N ASP A 47 -10.38 6.82 -14.90
CA ASP A 47 -9.17 6.72 -15.71
C ASP A 47 -9.28 5.58 -16.73
N SER A 48 -8.45 5.64 -17.77
CA SER A 48 -8.27 4.57 -18.74
C SER A 48 -7.09 3.67 -18.35
N ALA A 49 -7.23 2.37 -18.60
CA ALA A 49 -6.10 1.45 -18.54
C ALA A 49 -5.30 1.51 -19.85
N VAL A 50 -3.97 1.41 -19.73
CA VAL A 50 -3.04 1.49 -20.87
C VAL A 50 -2.19 0.23 -20.93
N PHE A 51 -2.12 -0.35 -22.13
CA PHE A 51 -1.39 -1.59 -22.40
C PHE A 51 -0.47 -1.45 -23.60
N ASP A 52 0.69 -2.10 -23.51
CA ASP A 52 1.54 -2.40 -24.66
C ASP A 52 1.31 -3.86 -25.04
N LEU A 53 0.84 -4.09 -26.26
CA LEU A 53 0.41 -5.40 -26.76
C LEU A 53 1.50 -6.01 -27.64
N TYR A 54 1.86 -7.26 -27.34
CA TYR A 54 2.91 -8.01 -28.02
C TYR A 54 2.43 -9.41 -28.41
N LEU A 55 3.01 -9.93 -29.49
CA LEU A 55 3.05 -11.36 -29.77
C LEU A 55 4.50 -11.82 -29.61
N LEU A 56 4.75 -12.73 -28.68
CA LEU A 56 6.03 -13.43 -28.56
C LEU A 56 5.96 -14.71 -29.37
N ASN A 57 6.98 -14.98 -30.17
CA ASN A 57 7.05 -16.15 -31.04
C ASN A 57 8.49 -16.69 -31.10
N ASP A 58 8.70 -17.84 -30.47
CA ASP A 58 9.97 -18.56 -30.39
C ASP A 58 10.05 -19.76 -31.36
N THR A 59 9.11 -19.86 -32.31
CA THR A 59 9.04 -21.00 -33.24
C THR A 59 9.93 -20.85 -34.47
N ASN A 60 10.45 -19.64 -34.72
CA ASN A 60 11.08 -19.23 -35.99
C ASN A 60 10.23 -19.56 -37.24
N ALA A 61 8.90 -19.56 -37.08
CA ALA A 61 7.92 -19.80 -38.14
C ALA A 61 6.80 -18.76 -38.09
N PRO A 62 6.10 -18.49 -39.21
CA PRO A 62 4.96 -17.57 -39.22
C PRO A 62 3.81 -18.09 -38.36
N VAL A 63 3.24 -17.19 -37.54
CA VAL A 63 2.03 -17.44 -36.77
C VAL A 63 0.87 -16.70 -37.44
N MET A 64 -0.22 -17.42 -37.71
CA MET A 64 -1.39 -16.90 -38.41
C MET A 64 -2.60 -16.83 -37.48
N GLY A 65 -3.54 -15.94 -37.83
CA GLY A 65 -4.81 -15.77 -37.14
C GLY A 65 -5.02 -14.34 -36.67
N ARG A 66 -5.98 -14.20 -35.75
CA ARG A 66 -6.38 -12.92 -35.18
C ARG A 66 -6.27 -12.95 -33.66
N LEU A 67 -5.54 -11.99 -33.12
CA LEU A 67 -5.41 -11.74 -31.70
C LEU A 67 -6.64 -10.97 -31.21
N THR A 68 -7.22 -11.38 -30.08
CA THR A 68 -8.39 -10.74 -29.50
C THR A 68 -8.05 -10.21 -28.12
N PHE A 69 -8.28 -8.92 -27.91
CA PHE A 69 -8.13 -8.27 -26.60
C PHE A 69 -9.50 -7.96 -26.02
N SER A 70 -9.77 -8.50 -24.84
CA SER A 70 -11.05 -8.37 -24.15
C SER A 70 -10.86 -7.97 -22.70
N MET A 71 -11.94 -7.47 -22.11
CA MET A 71 -12.01 -7.05 -20.72
C MET A 71 -13.26 -7.64 -20.09
N ARG A 72 -13.13 -8.17 -18.87
CA ARG A 72 -14.23 -8.52 -17.98
C ARG A 72 -14.32 -7.50 -16.86
N ASP A 73 -15.49 -6.87 -16.73
CA ASP A 73 -15.74 -5.89 -15.68
C ASP A 73 -15.98 -6.53 -14.30
N PRO A 74 -16.02 -5.75 -13.20
CA PRO A 74 -16.25 -6.28 -11.85
C PRO A 74 -17.61 -6.98 -11.64
N LYS A 75 -18.56 -6.86 -12.58
CA LYS A 75 -19.84 -7.60 -12.56
C LYS A 75 -19.79 -8.87 -13.41
N GLY A 76 -18.65 -9.20 -13.99
CA GLY A 76 -18.47 -10.36 -14.86
C GLY A 76 -18.85 -10.14 -16.32
N VAL A 77 -19.17 -8.91 -16.73
CA VAL A 77 -19.52 -8.62 -18.13
C VAL A 77 -18.25 -8.55 -18.97
N THR A 78 -18.14 -9.44 -19.95
CA THR A 78 -17.04 -9.47 -20.92
C THR A 78 -17.35 -8.57 -22.12
N THR A 79 -16.39 -7.76 -22.54
CA THR A 79 -16.45 -6.89 -23.72
C THR A 79 -15.19 -7.07 -24.54
N GLU A 80 -15.32 -7.30 -25.84
CA GLU A 80 -14.20 -7.23 -26.77
C GLU A 80 -13.77 -5.76 -26.92
N LEU A 81 -12.48 -5.51 -26.69
CA LEU A 81 -11.90 -4.17 -26.82
C LEU A 81 -11.43 -3.91 -28.25
N LYS A 82 -10.69 -4.88 -28.82
CA LYS A 82 -10.17 -4.82 -30.18
C LYS A 82 -9.64 -6.19 -30.62
N ALA A 83 -9.65 -6.43 -31.92
CA ALA A 83 -8.98 -7.56 -32.54
C ALA A 83 -7.94 -7.10 -33.57
N PHE A 84 -6.81 -7.80 -33.64
CA PHE A 84 -5.62 -7.47 -34.43
C PHE A 84 -5.18 -8.67 -35.26
N ASP A 85 -4.74 -8.45 -36.48
CA ASP A 85 -4.09 -9.52 -37.25
C ASP A 85 -2.72 -9.86 -36.66
N CYS A 86 -2.29 -11.11 -36.80
CA CYS A 86 -0.93 -11.49 -36.42
C CYS A 86 0.10 -10.66 -37.21
N PRO A 87 1.13 -10.11 -36.54
CA PRO A 87 2.20 -9.37 -37.20
C PRO A 87 2.89 -10.21 -38.28
N ARG A 88 3.40 -9.54 -39.32
CA ARG A 88 4.19 -10.19 -40.37
C ARG A 88 5.44 -10.84 -39.75
N PHE A 89 5.65 -12.11 -40.05
CA PHE A 89 6.81 -12.87 -39.59
C PHE A 89 8.13 -12.29 -40.10
N GLU A 90 9.13 -12.30 -39.22
CA GLU A 90 10.50 -11.89 -39.50
C GLU A 90 11.44 -12.92 -38.86
N LYS A 91 12.42 -13.40 -39.64
CA LYS A 91 13.37 -14.40 -39.17
C LYS A 91 14.19 -13.84 -38.00
N ASP A 92 14.46 -14.67 -37.00
CA ASP A 92 15.28 -14.32 -35.82
C ASP A 92 14.68 -13.18 -34.95
N ARG A 93 13.38 -12.89 -35.12
CA ARG A 93 12.63 -11.97 -34.28
C ARG A 93 11.71 -12.72 -33.33
N PHE A 94 11.97 -12.55 -32.02
CA PHE A 94 11.19 -13.15 -30.95
C PHE A 94 9.94 -12.32 -30.56
N ALA A 95 10.08 -11.00 -30.44
CA ALA A 95 9.02 -10.13 -29.95
C ALA A 95 8.47 -9.22 -31.06
N TYR A 96 7.16 -9.27 -31.24
CA TYR A 96 6.43 -8.47 -32.22
C TYR A 96 5.52 -7.50 -31.48
N VAL A 97 5.68 -6.21 -31.75
CA VAL A 97 4.75 -5.19 -31.26
C VAL A 97 3.46 -5.29 -32.07
N VAL A 98 2.34 -5.48 -31.38
CA VAL A 98 1.00 -5.51 -31.99
C VAL A 98 0.37 -4.12 -31.90
N HIS A 99 0.49 -3.47 -30.74
CA HIS A 99 0.01 -2.10 -30.53
C HIS A 99 0.66 -1.49 -29.29
N GLU A 100 1.25 -0.30 -29.40
CA GLU A 100 1.77 0.43 -28.25
C GLU A 100 0.71 1.36 -27.66
N ALA A 101 0.72 1.54 -26.34
CA ALA A 101 -0.18 2.44 -25.63
C ALA A 101 -1.68 2.27 -25.96
N PHE A 102 -2.14 1.03 -26.17
CA PHE A 102 -3.57 0.76 -26.32
C PHE A 102 -4.31 1.25 -25.08
N THR A 103 -5.23 2.18 -25.27
CA THR A 103 -5.93 2.87 -24.18
C THR A 103 -7.41 2.46 -24.18
N THR A 104 -7.89 1.98 -23.04
CA THR A 104 -9.31 1.63 -22.89
C THR A 104 -10.19 2.88 -22.85
N LYS A 105 -11.51 2.72 -22.96
CA LYS A 105 -12.43 3.74 -22.45
C LYS A 105 -12.23 3.89 -20.93
N PRO A 106 -12.56 5.06 -20.36
CA PRO A 106 -12.59 5.27 -18.90
C PRO A 106 -13.32 4.16 -18.14
N LEU A 107 -12.67 3.59 -17.12
CA LEU A 107 -13.24 2.54 -16.27
C LEU A 107 -13.99 3.19 -15.11
N ARG A 108 -15.32 3.08 -15.10
CA ARG A 108 -16.18 3.85 -14.19
C ARG A 108 -16.70 3.08 -12.98
N ARG A 109 -16.38 1.79 -12.86
CA ARG A 109 -16.80 0.98 -11.72
C ARG A 109 -15.57 0.68 -10.88
N GLU A 110 -15.70 0.79 -9.57
CA GLU A 110 -14.70 0.30 -8.63
C GLU A 110 -14.66 -1.24 -8.64
N GLY A 111 -13.47 -1.81 -8.50
CA GLY A 111 -13.24 -3.26 -8.42
C GLY A 111 -12.15 -3.77 -9.37
N ALA A 112 -11.95 -5.08 -9.37
CA ALA A 112 -10.99 -5.75 -10.24
C ALA A 112 -11.56 -5.93 -11.66
N TYR A 113 -10.83 -5.46 -12.66
CA TYR A 113 -11.09 -5.75 -14.07
C TYR A 113 -10.07 -6.78 -14.56
N SER A 114 -10.55 -7.87 -15.16
CA SER A 114 -9.67 -8.85 -15.82
C SER A 114 -9.52 -8.49 -17.30
N PHE A 115 -8.28 -8.43 -17.78
CA PHE A 115 -7.94 -8.19 -19.17
C PHE A 115 -7.32 -9.46 -19.74
N ARG A 116 -7.85 -9.87 -20.89
CA ARG A 116 -7.46 -11.12 -21.55
C ARG A 116 -7.03 -10.86 -22.97
N PHE A 117 -5.83 -11.29 -23.32
CA PHE A 117 -5.29 -11.23 -24.67
C PHE A 117 -4.97 -12.64 -25.15
N GLU A 118 -5.62 -13.05 -26.23
CA GLU A 118 -5.60 -14.43 -26.69
C GLU A 118 -5.46 -14.54 -28.20
N LEU A 119 -4.95 -15.70 -28.64
CA LEU A 119 -4.88 -16.11 -30.02
C LEU A 119 -5.60 -17.45 -30.14
N PRO A 120 -6.79 -17.53 -30.79
CA PRO A 120 -7.57 -18.77 -30.84
C PRO A 120 -6.86 -19.97 -31.46
N SER A 121 -5.89 -19.75 -32.37
CA SER A 121 -5.06 -20.83 -32.94
C SER A 121 -4.09 -21.43 -31.93
N HIS A 122 -3.90 -20.79 -30.78
CA HIS A 122 -3.04 -21.23 -29.67
C HIS A 122 -3.79 -21.09 -28.34
N PRO A 123 -4.87 -21.88 -28.13
CA PRO A 123 -5.81 -21.68 -27.02
C PRO A 123 -5.18 -21.90 -25.63
N ASP A 124 -4.09 -22.67 -25.56
CA ASP A 124 -3.34 -22.91 -24.33
C ASP A 124 -2.38 -21.76 -23.96
N SER A 125 -2.33 -20.71 -24.78
CA SER A 125 -1.45 -19.57 -24.63
C SER A 125 -2.24 -18.27 -24.61
N THR A 126 -2.69 -17.92 -23.41
CA THR A 126 -3.48 -16.70 -23.17
C THR A 126 -2.81 -15.88 -22.08
N PHE A 127 -2.77 -14.58 -22.29
CA PHE A 127 -2.43 -13.64 -21.23
C PHE A 127 -3.70 -13.21 -20.50
N GLU A 128 -3.66 -13.27 -19.17
CA GLU A 128 -4.70 -12.72 -18.31
C GLU A 128 -4.05 -11.90 -17.19
N ARG A 129 -4.61 -10.72 -16.92
CA ARG A 129 -4.14 -9.84 -15.86
C ARG A 129 -5.27 -9.00 -15.30
N GLU A 130 -5.25 -8.83 -13.98
CA GLU A 130 -6.15 -7.91 -13.30
C GLU A 130 -5.54 -6.50 -13.17
N ILE A 131 -6.40 -5.49 -13.31
CA ILE A 131 -6.15 -4.11 -12.88
C ILE A 131 -7.21 -3.76 -11.84
N LEU A 132 -6.76 -3.20 -10.72
CA LEU A 132 -7.64 -2.72 -9.67
C LEU A 132 -8.05 -1.27 -9.95
N VAL A 133 -9.35 -1.02 -10.09
CA VAL A 133 -9.91 0.33 -10.20
C VAL A 133 -10.45 0.74 -8.84
N VAL A 134 -10.00 1.87 -8.32
CA VAL A 134 -10.37 2.36 -6.98
C VAL A 134 -10.95 3.76 -7.07
N ASP A 135 -12.03 4.03 -6.35
CA ASP A 135 -12.48 5.41 -6.13
C ASP A 135 -11.57 6.05 -5.08
N SER A 136 -10.67 6.95 -5.48
CA SER A 136 -9.74 7.60 -4.55
C SER A 136 -10.42 8.58 -3.61
N HIS A 137 -11.65 9.02 -3.92
CA HIS A 137 -12.39 10.02 -3.18
C HIS A 137 -13.88 9.67 -3.06
N PRO A 138 -14.23 8.67 -2.24
CA PRO A 138 -15.63 8.33 -1.99
C PRO A 138 -16.44 9.55 -1.60
N LYS A 139 -17.60 9.71 -2.22
CA LYS A 139 -18.48 10.87 -1.98
C LYS A 139 -18.86 10.96 -0.50
N ARG A 140 -18.79 12.17 0.03
CA ARG A 140 -19.22 12.49 1.40
C ARG A 140 -20.40 13.45 1.39
N SER A 141 -21.32 13.25 2.32
CA SER A 141 -22.50 14.10 2.50
C SER A 141 -22.22 15.37 3.32
N LYS A 142 -21.13 15.40 4.10
CA LYS A 142 -20.77 16.52 4.97
C LYS A 142 -19.31 16.90 4.79
N THR A 143 -19.05 18.20 4.85
CA THR A 143 -17.69 18.74 4.92
C THR A 143 -17.08 18.43 6.28
N LEU A 144 -15.88 17.85 6.28
CA LEU A 144 -15.10 17.62 7.50
C LEU A 144 -14.14 18.79 7.74
N THR A 145 -14.02 19.20 9.00
CA THR A 145 -13.04 20.17 9.47
C THR A 145 -11.86 19.45 10.12
N VAL A 146 -10.66 19.65 9.58
CA VAL A 146 -9.43 19.02 10.06
C VAL A 146 -8.48 20.08 10.60
N GLY A 147 -8.23 20.04 11.90
CA GLY A 147 -7.25 20.88 12.57
C GLY A 147 -5.86 20.28 12.43
N ILE A 148 -4.87 21.06 11.96
CA ILE A 148 -3.51 20.57 11.75
C ILE A 148 -2.56 21.09 12.83
N TRP A 149 -1.75 20.20 13.39
CA TRP A 149 -0.68 20.52 14.33
C TRP A 149 0.60 19.79 13.91
N GLN A 150 1.66 20.56 13.58
CA GLN A 150 2.94 20.02 13.09
C GLN A 150 2.77 18.95 11.99
N LEU A 151 1.92 19.24 11.00
CA LEU A 151 1.66 18.35 9.87
C LEU A 151 2.64 18.61 8.71
N SER A 152 3.13 17.54 8.08
CA SER A 152 3.99 17.61 6.90
C SER A 152 3.25 18.26 5.71
N ALA A 153 4.04 18.83 4.80
CA ALA A 153 3.50 19.47 3.59
C ALA A 153 2.84 18.44 2.66
N ASP A 154 3.41 17.23 2.57
CA ASP A 154 2.89 16.16 1.71
C ASP A 154 1.54 15.67 2.20
N LEU A 155 1.40 15.39 3.51
CA LEU A 155 0.11 14.98 4.07
C LEU A 155 -0.91 16.11 4.01
N ARG A 156 -0.50 17.36 4.27
CA ARG A 156 -1.39 18.52 4.09
C ARG A 156 -1.94 18.59 2.66
N THR A 157 -1.07 18.45 1.66
CA THR A 157 -1.47 18.46 0.24
C THR A 157 -2.42 17.31 -0.09
N GLN A 158 -2.21 16.12 0.48
CA GLN A 158 -3.15 15.00 0.33
C GLN A 158 -4.52 15.33 0.92
N LEU A 159 -4.57 15.88 2.15
CA LEU A 159 -5.84 16.25 2.80
C LEU A 159 -6.61 17.32 2.01
N GLU A 160 -5.92 18.34 1.51
CA GLU A 160 -6.52 19.44 0.73
C GLU A 160 -7.07 18.98 -0.63
N ARG A 161 -6.57 17.86 -1.17
CA ARG A 161 -7.08 17.25 -2.41
C ARG A 161 -8.35 16.42 -2.22
N ILE A 162 -8.75 16.12 -0.99
CA ILE A 162 -9.95 15.32 -0.72
C ILE A 162 -11.18 16.24 -0.76
N PRO A 163 -12.16 15.98 -1.64
CA PRO A 163 -13.40 16.75 -1.67
C PRO A 163 -14.12 16.74 -0.32
N ALA A 164 -14.74 17.87 0.03
CA ALA A 164 -15.44 18.05 1.31
C ALA A 164 -14.53 17.86 2.55
N VAL A 165 -13.26 18.27 2.46
CA VAL A 165 -12.34 18.42 3.59
C VAL A 165 -11.83 19.86 3.64
N ALA A 166 -12.04 20.52 4.78
CA ALA A 166 -11.52 21.83 5.09
C ALA A 166 -10.36 21.69 6.07
N VAL A 167 -9.14 21.92 5.59
CA VAL A 167 -7.91 21.84 6.39
C VAL A 167 -7.58 23.23 6.94
N GLN A 168 -7.35 23.32 8.26
CA GLN A 168 -7.07 24.60 8.92
C GLN A 168 -6.02 24.40 10.03
N PRO A 169 -5.17 25.39 10.32
CA PRO A 169 -4.31 25.36 11.51
C PRO A 169 -5.14 25.09 12.77
N PHE A 170 -4.62 24.27 13.68
CA PHE A 170 -5.24 24.07 14.98
C PHE A 170 -5.36 25.40 15.73
N SER A 171 -6.52 25.62 16.36
CA SER A 171 -6.82 26.77 17.20
C SER A 171 -7.72 26.32 18.35
N GLU A 172 -7.46 26.83 19.55
CA GLU A 172 -8.20 26.47 20.77
C GLU A 172 -9.67 26.92 20.72
N GLU A 173 -9.96 27.98 19.95
CA GLU A 173 -11.29 28.58 19.82
C GLU A 173 -12.21 27.79 18.87
N ARG A 174 -11.67 26.86 18.09
CA ARG A 174 -12.41 26.11 17.06
C ARG A 174 -12.55 24.66 17.46
N THR A 175 -13.72 24.11 17.21
CA THR A 175 -13.97 22.67 17.27
C THR A 175 -13.68 22.05 15.93
N PHE A 176 -12.89 21.00 15.91
CA PHE A 176 -12.62 20.21 14.71
C PHE A 176 -13.35 18.88 14.76
N ASP A 177 -13.58 18.27 13.60
CA ASP A 177 -14.01 16.87 13.54
C ASP A 177 -12.83 15.94 13.84
N ILE A 178 -11.64 16.33 13.37
CA ILE A 178 -10.41 15.55 13.47
C ILE A 178 -9.24 16.51 13.68
N ILE A 179 -8.26 16.09 14.47
CA ILE A 179 -6.97 16.75 14.58
C ILE A 179 -5.91 15.83 13.95
N ALA A 180 -5.02 16.37 13.12
CA ALA A 180 -4.00 15.59 12.40
C ALA A 180 -2.58 16.10 12.67
N THR A 181 -1.63 15.17 12.81
CA THR A 181 -0.20 15.47 13.02
C THR A 181 0.74 14.44 12.40
N SER A 182 1.94 14.89 12.05
CA SER A 182 3.07 14.04 11.63
C SER A 182 4.38 14.36 12.37
N ALA A 183 4.36 15.27 13.36
CA ALA A 183 5.54 15.80 14.06
C ALA A 183 6.64 16.31 13.09
N ARG A 184 6.30 17.34 12.28
CA ARG A 184 7.11 17.95 11.19
C ARG A 184 8.58 18.30 11.50
N HIS A 185 9.10 18.17 12.73
CA HIS A 185 10.41 18.70 13.13
C HIS A 185 11.40 17.69 13.74
N ILE A 186 11.46 16.45 13.25
CA ILE A 186 12.54 15.52 13.62
C ILE A 186 13.32 15.13 12.37
N GLU A 187 14.37 15.90 12.06
CA GLU A 187 15.35 15.51 11.05
C GLU A 187 16.11 14.28 11.54
N ALA A 188 16.07 13.21 10.75
CA ALA A 188 16.84 12.01 10.99
C ALA A 188 17.77 11.78 9.79
N GLN A 189 19.07 12.03 9.98
CA GLN A 189 20.10 11.55 9.08
C GLN A 189 20.33 10.06 9.34
N GLY A 190 19.64 9.20 8.58
CA GLY A 190 19.88 7.76 8.55
C GLY A 190 20.37 7.34 7.16
N LYS A 191 21.59 6.79 7.07
CA LYS A 191 22.12 6.23 5.82
C LYS A 191 21.37 4.94 5.47
N LYS A 192 21.12 4.75 4.16
CA LYS A 192 20.40 3.63 3.57
C LYS A 192 21.28 2.37 3.54
N GLY A 193 20.81 1.26 4.12
CA GLY A 193 21.42 -0.07 3.99
C GLY A 193 21.20 -0.76 2.63
N GLU A 194 20.84 -0.01 1.59
CA GLU A 194 20.43 -0.56 0.29
C GLU A 194 21.63 -0.81 -0.66
N GLU A 195 22.84 -0.36 -0.31
CA GLU A 195 23.94 -0.25 -1.27
C GLU A 195 24.98 -1.38 -1.22
N THR A 196 24.99 -2.25 -0.19
CA THR A 196 26.11 -3.20 -0.03
C THR A 196 25.73 -4.67 0.24
N GLY A 197 24.48 -4.97 0.62
CA GLY A 197 24.09 -6.36 0.96
C GLY A 197 24.86 -6.97 2.14
N LEU A 198 25.66 -6.16 2.84
CA LEU A 198 26.25 -6.49 4.12
C LEU A 198 25.22 -6.13 5.19
N GLU A 199 25.16 -6.95 6.25
CA GLU A 199 24.51 -6.52 7.49
C GLU A 199 24.98 -5.10 7.80
N ASP A 200 24.08 -4.21 8.23
CA ASP A 200 24.48 -2.95 8.84
C ASP A 200 25.35 -3.30 10.06
N ALA A 201 26.65 -3.44 9.83
CA ALA A 201 27.68 -3.57 10.83
C ALA A 201 27.70 -2.20 11.51
N ARG A 202 26.88 -2.13 12.56
CA ARG A 202 26.41 -0.96 13.31
C ARG A 202 24.97 -0.53 13.00
N ALA A 203 24.02 -1.43 13.26
CA ALA A 203 23.01 -1.11 14.28
C ALA A 203 23.68 -1.06 15.68
N GLN A 204 24.68 -0.19 15.85
CA GLN A 204 24.84 0.42 17.16
C GLN A 204 23.53 1.16 17.33
N ALA A 205 22.79 0.79 18.37
CA ALA A 205 21.71 1.57 18.92
C ALA A 205 22.23 2.98 19.24
N GLY A 206 22.39 3.81 18.20
CA GLY A 206 22.26 5.23 18.34
C GLY A 206 20.82 5.40 18.71
N ALA A 207 20.56 5.51 20.02
CA ALA A 207 19.32 6.08 20.52
C ALA A 207 19.02 7.26 19.60
N SER A 208 17.99 7.15 18.77
CA SER A 208 17.35 8.32 18.19
C SER A 208 17.22 9.27 19.36
N ALA A 209 17.96 10.38 19.36
CA ALA A 209 17.92 11.34 20.45
C ALA A 209 16.44 11.58 20.71
N ALA A 210 15.96 11.19 21.90
CA ALA A 210 14.55 11.22 22.20
C ALA A 210 14.12 12.67 22.05
N VAL A 211 13.43 12.99 20.95
CA VAL A 211 12.86 14.31 20.79
C VAL A 211 11.62 14.28 21.67
N ASP A 212 11.70 14.98 22.80
CA ASP A 212 10.55 15.20 23.66
C ASP A 212 9.49 16.00 22.88
N LEU A 213 8.55 15.26 22.31
CA LEU A 213 7.40 15.82 21.63
C LEU A 213 6.27 16.00 22.64
N ALA A 214 5.90 17.25 22.92
CA ALA A 214 4.75 17.58 23.75
C ALA A 214 3.60 18.11 22.90
N PHE A 215 2.41 17.54 23.06
CA PHE A 215 1.19 18.07 22.46
C PHE A 215 0.72 19.34 23.21
N PRO A 216 0.19 20.36 22.51
CA PRO A 216 -0.41 21.53 23.14
C PRO A 216 -1.51 21.13 24.13
N PRO A 217 -1.58 21.73 25.34
CA PRO A 217 -2.59 21.37 26.35
C PRO A 217 -4.03 21.47 25.83
N ALA A 218 -4.37 22.51 25.07
CA ALA A 218 -5.70 22.67 24.49
C ALA A 218 -6.04 21.63 23.42
N LEU A 219 -5.04 21.19 22.63
CA LEU A 219 -5.21 20.09 21.67
C LEU A 219 -5.56 18.81 22.43
N LEU A 220 -4.78 18.50 23.48
CA LEU A 220 -5.03 17.32 24.32
C LEU A 220 -6.41 17.41 24.98
N GLN A 221 -6.82 18.56 25.45
CA GLN A 221 -8.14 18.77 26.03
C GLN A 221 -9.26 18.42 25.04
N GLN A 222 -9.18 18.90 23.79
CA GLN A 222 -10.17 18.55 22.77
C GLN A 222 -10.19 17.05 22.45
N VAL A 223 -9.01 16.42 22.39
CA VAL A 223 -8.92 14.96 22.16
C VAL A 223 -9.56 14.20 23.31
N ARG A 224 -9.21 14.53 24.55
CA ARG A 224 -9.78 13.90 25.75
C ARG A 224 -11.30 14.05 25.86
N GLN A 225 -11.83 15.16 25.34
CA GLN A 225 -13.27 15.42 25.27
C GLN A 225 -13.99 14.68 24.12
N GLY A 226 -13.26 14.05 23.19
CA GLY A 226 -13.83 13.18 22.16
C GLY A 226 -13.46 13.50 20.72
N THR A 227 -12.69 14.55 20.46
CA THR A 227 -12.16 14.81 19.11
C THR A 227 -11.14 13.73 18.74
N SER A 228 -11.23 13.21 17.52
CA SER A 228 -10.34 12.14 17.08
C SER A 228 -8.98 12.69 16.64
N LEU A 229 -7.92 11.92 16.88
CA LEU A 229 -6.54 12.25 16.56
C LEU A 229 -6.00 11.31 15.48
N LEU A 230 -5.55 11.87 14.37
CA LEU A 230 -4.84 11.18 13.29
C LEU A 230 -3.33 11.44 13.42
N VAL A 231 -2.55 10.37 13.58
CA VAL A 231 -1.09 10.42 13.69
C VAL A 231 -0.47 9.68 12.52
N VAL A 232 0.30 10.39 11.69
CA VAL A 232 0.95 9.84 10.48
C VAL A 232 2.41 10.26 10.45
N PRO A 233 3.31 9.58 11.18
CA PRO A 233 4.73 9.85 11.12
C PRO A 233 5.32 9.42 9.76
N GLU A 234 6.37 10.10 9.32
CA GLU A 234 7.04 9.83 8.04
C GLU A 234 8.40 9.15 8.24
N THR A 235 9.02 9.32 9.41
CA THR A 235 10.33 8.75 9.76
C THR A 235 10.27 7.95 11.06
N ASP A 236 11.25 7.08 11.28
CA ASP A 236 11.35 6.30 12.52
C ASP A 236 11.52 7.18 13.77
N PRO A 237 12.33 8.25 13.76
CA PRO A 237 12.39 9.16 14.91
C PRO A 237 11.09 9.91 15.19
N GLN A 238 10.35 10.32 14.14
CA GLN A 238 9.00 10.86 14.33
C GLN A 238 8.06 9.81 14.92
N THR A 239 8.16 8.58 14.44
CA THR A 239 7.34 7.46 14.91
C THR A 239 7.57 7.20 16.38
N ASP A 240 8.83 7.09 16.81
CA ASP A 240 9.21 6.82 18.20
C ASP A 240 8.77 7.98 19.11
N ALA A 241 9.03 9.23 18.72
CA ALA A 241 8.64 10.41 19.50
C ALA A 241 7.11 10.53 19.66
N LEU A 242 6.35 10.40 18.56
CA LEU A 242 4.88 10.43 18.60
C LEU A 242 4.33 9.27 19.41
N ALA A 243 4.87 8.05 19.26
CA ALA A 243 4.44 6.87 20.00
C ALA A 243 4.66 7.03 21.50
N ARG A 244 5.82 7.51 21.94
CA ARG A 244 6.09 7.83 23.36
C ARG A 244 5.14 8.89 23.88
N ALA A 245 4.95 9.97 23.13
CA ALA A 245 4.09 11.08 23.53
C ALA A 245 2.63 10.64 23.73
N VAL A 246 2.07 9.82 22.84
CA VAL A 246 0.69 9.31 23.01
C VAL A 246 0.60 8.18 24.04
N ALA A 247 1.63 7.33 24.17
CA ALA A 247 1.67 6.29 25.20
C ALA A 247 1.70 6.90 26.62
N ALA A 248 2.42 8.00 26.81
CA ALA A 248 2.43 8.76 28.06
C ALA A 248 1.06 9.34 28.46
N LEU A 249 0.12 9.45 27.51
CA LEU A 249 -1.27 9.83 27.75
C LEU A 249 -2.17 8.65 28.11
N GLY A 250 -1.60 7.44 28.26
CA GLY A 250 -2.35 6.22 28.54
C GLY A 250 -3.01 5.59 27.31
N ALA A 251 -2.62 5.99 26.09
CA ALA A 251 -3.23 5.46 24.88
C ALA A 251 -2.95 3.97 24.68
N PHE A 252 -1.73 3.53 24.98
CA PHE A 252 -1.27 2.14 24.86
C PHE A 252 0.09 1.99 25.54
N GLU A 253 0.52 0.75 25.78
CA GLU A 253 1.89 0.43 26.13
C GLU A 253 2.75 0.41 24.86
N TYR A 254 3.89 1.10 24.88
CA TYR A 254 4.82 1.17 23.76
C TYR A 254 6.19 0.57 24.15
N ARG A 255 6.64 -0.43 23.40
CA ARG A 255 7.89 -1.17 23.66
C ARG A 255 8.98 -0.92 22.62
N GLY A 256 8.82 0.11 21.78
CA GLY A 256 9.78 0.46 20.73
C GLY A 256 9.35 0.01 19.34
N LEU A 257 10.25 0.19 18.38
CA LEU A 257 10.06 -0.21 16.98
C LEU A 257 10.57 -1.64 16.75
N VAL A 258 9.95 -2.36 15.81
CA VAL A 258 10.43 -3.68 15.34
C VAL A 258 11.78 -3.54 14.61
N GLY A 259 11.94 -2.45 13.86
CA GLY A 259 13.11 -2.17 13.03
C GLY A 259 12.84 -2.31 11.53
N ILE A 260 13.72 -1.71 10.74
CA ILE A 260 13.74 -1.84 9.28
C ILE A 260 14.24 -3.24 8.86
N LEU A 261 14.05 -3.61 7.60
CA LEU A 261 14.58 -4.87 7.05
C LEU A 261 16.10 -4.98 7.28
N ARG A 262 16.61 -6.16 7.68
CA ARG A 262 18.05 -6.43 7.79
C ARG A 262 18.65 -6.92 6.48
N ALA A 263 17.87 -7.67 5.71
CA ALA A 263 18.33 -8.31 4.50
C ALA A 263 17.38 -7.99 3.34
N PRO A 264 17.83 -7.28 2.29
CA PRO A 264 16.95 -6.85 1.19
C PRO A 264 16.31 -8.02 0.44
N TRP A 265 16.94 -9.19 0.43
CA TRP A 265 16.46 -10.41 -0.23
C TRP A 265 15.41 -11.18 0.57
N MET A 266 15.29 -10.93 1.89
CA MET A 266 14.22 -11.49 2.71
C MET A 266 13.01 -10.55 2.75
N GLY A 267 13.26 -9.25 2.73
CA GLY A 267 12.24 -8.22 2.64
C GLY A 267 11.45 -8.00 3.94
N ALA A 268 10.43 -7.15 3.82
CA ALA A 268 9.48 -6.87 4.89
C ALA A 268 8.06 -6.85 4.31
N TRP A 269 7.07 -7.14 5.15
CA TRP A 269 5.69 -7.27 4.72
C TRP A 269 4.75 -6.63 5.72
N TYR A 270 3.77 -5.91 5.18
CA TYR A 270 2.56 -5.59 5.90
C TYR A 270 1.48 -6.60 5.54
N PHE A 271 0.59 -6.86 6.48
CA PHE A 271 -0.63 -7.60 6.23
C PHE A 271 -1.77 -6.92 6.95
N VAL A 272 -2.92 -6.86 6.29
CA VAL A 272 -4.01 -5.95 6.64
C VAL A 272 -5.30 -6.74 6.76
N ARG A 273 -6.02 -6.50 7.86
CA ARG A 273 -7.35 -7.05 8.07
C ARG A 273 -8.41 -6.14 7.46
N GLN A 274 -9.61 -6.67 7.25
CA GLN A 274 -10.76 -5.85 6.88
C GLN A 274 -11.07 -4.82 7.97
N HIS A 275 -11.09 -3.55 7.60
CA HIS A 275 -11.41 -2.43 8.48
C HIS A 275 -11.85 -1.22 7.64
N PRO A 276 -12.74 -0.34 8.13
CA PRO A 276 -13.19 0.84 7.38
C PRO A 276 -12.07 1.71 6.79
N VAL A 277 -10.93 1.83 7.48
CA VAL A 277 -9.74 2.57 7.00
C VAL A 277 -9.20 2.02 5.67
N TYR A 278 -9.34 0.71 5.42
CA TYR A 278 -8.89 0.04 4.20
C TYR A 278 -10.06 -0.39 3.29
N ASP A 279 -11.26 0.16 3.48
CA ASP A 279 -12.41 -0.17 2.64
C ASP A 279 -12.19 0.21 1.16
N GLY A 280 -12.53 -0.71 0.24
CA GLY A 280 -12.21 -0.58 -1.18
C GLY A 280 -10.77 -0.92 -1.57
N LEU A 281 -9.92 -1.32 -0.62
CA LEU A 281 -8.56 -1.82 -0.87
C LEU A 281 -8.49 -3.34 -0.64
N PRO A 282 -7.47 -4.05 -1.16
CA PRO A 282 -7.31 -5.49 -0.90
C PRO A 282 -7.03 -5.79 0.59
N VAL A 283 -7.97 -6.44 1.27
CA VAL A 283 -7.89 -6.74 2.71
C VAL A 283 -7.93 -8.23 3.01
N ASN A 284 -7.64 -8.60 4.26
CA ASN A 284 -7.48 -9.98 4.73
C ASN A 284 -6.33 -10.71 3.99
N CYS A 285 -5.28 -9.96 3.66
CA CYS A 285 -4.12 -10.45 2.93
C CYS A 285 -2.86 -9.66 3.30
N ALA A 286 -1.71 -10.14 2.85
CA ALA A 286 -0.51 -9.32 2.78
C ALA A 286 -0.76 -8.12 1.83
N MET A 287 -0.14 -6.97 2.10
CA MET A 287 -0.12 -5.85 1.17
C MET A 287 0.69 -6.25 -0.06
N THR A 288 0.01 -6.66 -1.13
CA THR A 288 0.61 -7.16 -2.37
C THR A 288 1.11 -6.03 -3.27
N THR A 289 1.54 -6.36 -4.49
CA THR A 289 2.05 -5.42 -5.51
C THR A 289 1.10 -4.25 -5.81
N TYR A 290 -0.20 -4.35 -5.54
CA TYR A 290 -1.13 -3.22 -5.66
C TYR A 290 -0.77 -2.05 -4.74
N TYR A 291 -0.30 -2.35 -3.52
CA TYR A 291 0.02 -1.35 -2.51
C TYR A 291 1.32 -0.60 -2.78
N GLN A 292 2.31 -1.23 -3.43
CA GLN A 292 3.61 -0.63 -3.76
C GLN A 292 4.32 0.04 -2.56
N VAL A 293 4.11 -0.50 -1.35
CA VAL A 293 4.76 -0.01 -0.14
C VAL A 293 6.26 -0.30 -0.22
N LYS A 294 7.10 0.72 0.01
CA LYS A 294 8.56 0.60 -0.07
C LYS A 294 9.11 -0.12 1.17
N GLY A 295 9.80 -1.23 0.95
CA GLY A 295 10.42 -2.02 2.01
C GLY A 295 11.41 -1.22 2.86
N SER A 296 12.26 -0.39 2.24
CA SER A 296 13.31 0.37 2.93
C SER A 296 12.83 1.41 3.95
N GLN A 297 11.55 1.81 3.87
CA GLN A 297 10.91 2.74 4.81
C GLN A 297 9.94 2.04 5.77
N SER A 298 9.76 0.73 5.63
CA SER A 298 8.78 -0.04 6.37
C SER A 298 9.29 -0.35 7.78
N ASN A 299 8.42 -0.15 8.77
CA ASN A 299 8.68 -0.44 10.18
C ASN A 299 7.33 -0.60 10.91
N GLY A 300 7.34 -1.19 12.10
CA GLY A 300 6.16 -1.38 12.91
C GLY A 300 6.44 -1.06 14.38
N LEU A 301 5.39 -0.71 15.11
CA LEU A 301 5.46 -0.40 16.52
C LEU A 301 5.11 -1.63 17.36
N LEU A 302 5.87 -1.90 18.41
CA LEU A 302 5.50 -2.88 19.44
C LEU A 302 4.54 -2.20 20.41
N VAL A 303 3.25 -2.45 20.23
CA VAL A 303 2.16 -1.84 21.01
C VAL A 303 1.28 -2.89 21.65
N ASP A 304 0.79 -2.60 22.85
CA ASP A 304 -0.15 -3.43 23.60
C ASP A 304 -1.14 -2.55 24.38
N GLY A 305 -2.31 -3.10 24.74
CA GLY A 305 -3.30 -2.39 25.54
C GLY A 305 -4.75 -2.75 25.22
N VAL A 306 -5.63 -2.54 26.19
CA VAL A 306 -7.05 -2.97 26.13
C VAL A 306 -7.84 -2.35 24.97
N ASN A 307 -7.48 -1.14 24.55
CA ASN A 307 -8.17 -0.41 23.48
C ASN A 307 -7.43 -0.47 22.13
N VAL A 308 -6.32 -1.22 22.06
CA VAL A 308 -5.52 -1.31 20.84
C VAL A 308 -6.17 -2.27 19.86
N GLU A 309 -6.50 -1.76 18.68
CA GLU A 309 -6.92 -2.58 17.54
C GLU A 309 -5.90 -2.45 16.41
N ILE A 310 -5.13 -3.51 16.17
CA ILE A 310 -4.15 -3.57 15.07
C ILE A 310 -4.89 -3.87 13.77
N ILE A 311 -4.83 -2.94 12.81
CA ILE A 311 -5.49 -3.01 11.51
C ILE A 311 -4.53 -3.53 10.44
N ALA A 312 -3.34 -2.96 10.38
CA ALA A 312 -2.24 -3.43 9.54
C ALA A 312 -1.06 -3.78 10.44
N ALA A 313 -0.59 -5.02 10.34
CA ALA A 313 0.56 -5.51 11.07
C ALA A 313 1.79 -5.57 10.15
N TYR A 314 2.97 -5.54 10.74
CA TYR A 314 4.27 -5.46 10.11
C TYR A 314 5.17 -6.58 10.61
N SER A 315 5.92 -7.19 9.70
CA SER A 315 6.98 -8.13 10.00
C SER A 315 8.09 -8.02 8.97
N ARG A 316 9.28 -8.52 9.33
CA ARG A 316 10.48 -8.47 8.50
C ARG A 316 11.31 -9.72 8.71
N ASP A 317 12.03 -10.15 7.68
CA ASP A 317 13.02 -11.22 7.77
C ASP A 317 12.50 -12.45 8.56
N HIS A 318 13.29 -12.97 9.50
CA HIS A 318 12.89 -13.96 10.50
C HIS A 318 12.67 -13.33 11.89
N ASP A 319 12.29 -12.05 11.96
CA ASP A 319 11.95 -11.42 13.24
C ASP A 319 10.74 -12.12 13.85
N ARG A 320 10.83 -12.46 15.14
CA ARG A 320 9.73 -13.11 15.88
C ARG A 320 8.69 -12.10 16.35
N ASN A 321 9.01 -10.82 16.31
CA ASN A 321 8.12 -9.75 16.72
C ASN A 321 7.26 -9.29 15.53
N ILE A 322 5.96 -9.14 15.78
CA ILE A 322 5.01 -8.57 14.83
C ILE A 322 4.64 -7.19 15.36
N GLY A 323 4.93 -6.15 14.58
CA GLY A 323 4.60 -4.77 14.94
C GLY A 323 3.27 -4.32 14.34
N ALA A 324 2.77 -3.18 14.82
CA ALA A 324 1.63 -2.49 14.23
C ALA A 324 2.11 -1.44 13.23
N GLY A 325 1.63 -1.53 11.99
CA GLY A 325 1.78 -0.51 10.94
C GLY A 325 0.60 0.46 10.90
N THR A 326 -0.60 0.02 11.22
CA THR A 326 -1.77 0.88 11.40
C THR A 326 -2.63 0.31 12.50
N PHE A 327 -3.01 1.13 13.47
CA PHE A 327 -3.82 0.70 14.60
C PHE A 327 -4.62 1.85 15.19
N THR A 328 -5.70 1.52 15.89
CA THR A 328 -6.44 2.50 16.69
C THR A 328 -6.24 2.28 18.17
N SER A 329 -6.41 3.34 18.95
CA SER A 329 -6.59 3.27 20.40
C SER A 329 -7.46 4.41 20.91
N LYS A 330 -7.52 4.60 22.23
CA LYS A 330 -8.28 5.65 22.91
C LYS A 330 -7.38 6.55 23.74
N ILE A 331 -7.69 7.85 23.76
CA ILE A 331 -7.17 8.82 24.73
C ILE A 331 -8.42 9.41 25.40
N ASP A 332 -8.73 8.93 26.60
CA ASP A 332 -10.03 9.14 27.25
C ASP A 332 -11.20 8.87 26.27
N ARG A 333 -11.97 9.90 25.90
CA ARG A 333 -13.09 9.77 24.95
C ARG A 333 -12.66 9.84 23.48
N GLY A 334 -11.48 10.38 23.20
CA GLY A 334 -10.95 10.57 21.86
C GLY A 334 -10.49 9.27 21.21
N THR A 335 -10.67 9.16 19.90
CA THR A 335 -10.15 8.02 19.13
C THR A 335 -8.84 8.40 18.47
N LEU A 336 -7.80 7.61 18.71
CA LEU A 336 -6.52 7.71 18.05
C LEU A 336 -6.49 6.74 16.87
N LEU A 337 -6.03 7.18 15.70
CA LEU A 337 -5.58 6.33 14.61
C LEU A 337 -4.12 6.66 14.32
N PHE A 338 -3.25 5.68 14.50
CA PHE A 338 -1.82 5.78 14.25
C PHE A 338 -1.49 5.00 12.98
N HIS A 339 -0.94 5.67 11.96
CA HIS A 339 -0.66 5.10 10.64
C HIS A 339 0.81 5.30 10.28
N ARG A 340 1.61 4.25 10.44
CA ARG A 340 3.04 4.20 10.11
C ARG A 340 3.34 3.59 8.74
N VAL A 341 2.40 2.89 8.12
CA VAL A 341 2.63 2.29 6.80
C VAL A 341 3.15 3.38 5.85
N PRO A 342 4.29 3.16 5.15
CA PRO A 342 4.83 4.13 4.20
C PRO A 342 3.82 4.47 3.11
N PRO A 343 4.01 5.58 2.39
CA PRO A 343 3.13 5.95 1.29
C PRO A 343 2.90 4.79 0.31
N MET A 344 1.63 4.47 0.11
CA MET A 344 1.17 3.44 -0.83
C MET A 344 1.14 3.99 -2.26
N HIS A 345 0.76 3.15 -3.22
CA HIS A 345 0.39 3.59 -4.57
C HIS A 345 -0.57 4.80 -4.48
N PRO A 346 -0.36 5.90 -5.24
CA PRO A 346 -1.05 7.16 -5.01
C PRO A 346 -2.58 7.08 -4.94
N VAL A 347 -3.19 6.24 -5.77
CA VAL A 347 -4.65 6.02 -5.76
C VAL A 347 -5.11 5.37 -4.45
N LEU A 348 -4.39 4.34 -3.99
CA LEU A 348 -4.71 3.63 -2.73
C LEU A 348 -4.39 4.50 -1.51
N GLN A 349 -3.31 5.28 -1.58
CA GLN A 349 -2.95 6.26 -0.57
C GLN A 349 -4.09 7.27 -0.36
N MET A 350 -4.59 7.87 -1.44
CA MET A 350 -5.71 8.83 -1.36
C MET A 350 -6.99 8.18 -0.81
N ARG A 351 -7.32 6.96 -1.23
CA ARG A 351 -8.47 6.22 -0.68
C ARG A 351 -8.29 5.93 0.81
N CYS A 352 -7.13 5.44 1.24
CA CYS A 352 -6.85 5.13 2.64
C CYS A 352 -6.92 6.38 3.53
N VAL A 353 -6.33 7.51 3.12
CA VAL A 353 -6.42 8.77 3.86
C VAL A 353 -7.87 9.25 3.90
N SER A 354 -8.62 9.14 2.80
CA SER A 354 -10.04 9.49 2.78
C SER A 354 -10.84 8.61 3.76
N ASN A 355 -10.64 7.30 3.75
CA ASN A 355 -11.31 6.38 4.66
C ASN A 355 -10.95 6.66 6.12
N ALA A 356 -9.69 6.95 6.42
CA ALA A 356 -9.22 7.30 7.75
C ALA A 356 -9.96 8.52 8.32
N LEU A 357 -10.13 9.57 7.50
CA LEU A 357 -10.90 10.74 7.92
C LEU A 357 -12.38 10.40 8.15
N ALA A 358 -13.00 9.64 7.24
CA ALA A 358 -14.40 9.26 7.39
C ALA A 358 -14.65 8.44 8.66
N PHE A 359 -13.76 7.48 8.93
CA PHE A 359 -13.77 6.65 10.13
C PHE A 359 -13.64 7.50 11.40
N LEU A 360 -12.62 8.36 11.50
CA LEU A 360 -12.38 9.19 12.68
C LEU A 360 -13.51 10.20 12.92
N ALA A 361 -14.04 10.82 11.87
CA ALA A 361 -15.18 11.73 11.99
C ALA A 361 -16.45 11.00 12.47
N ASP A 362 -16.64 9.73 12.11
CA ASP A 362 -17.73 8.92 12.65
C ASP A 362 -17.52 8.61 14.13
N CYS A 363 -16.30 8.25 14.53
CA CYS A 363 -15.94 8.06 15.93
C CYS A 363 -16.20 9.31 16.77
N THR A 364 -15.78 10.49 16.32
CA THR A 364 -16.02 11.76 17.03
C THR A 364 -17.49 12.09 17.16
N ARG A 365 -18.29 11.85 16.12
CA ARG A 365 -19.74 12.06 16.18
C ARG A 365 -20.41 11.14 17.19
N ARG A 366 -20.06 9.85 17.22
CA ARG A 366 -20.59 8.90 18.22
C ARG A 366 -20.28 9.35 19.64
N THR A 367 -19.06 9.82 19.88
CA THR A 367 -18.64 10.32 21.20
C THR A 367 -19.37 11.58 21.64
N ARG A 368 -19.79 12.46 20.72
CA ARG A 368 -20.53 13.69 21.06
C ARG A 368 -22.01 13.46 21.37
N VAL A 369 -22.57 12.33 20.95
CA VAL A 369 -23.98 11.97 21.15
C VAL A 369 -24.17 11.14 22.43
N SER A 370 -23.13 10.44 22.89
CA SER A 370 -23.04 9.74 24.19
C SER A 370 -22.66 10.68 25.32
#